data_AF-A0A1Y4VG78-F1
#
_entry.id   AF-A0A1Y4VG78-F1
#
_cell.length_a   1.000
_cell.length_b   1.000
_cell.length_c   1.000
_cell.angle_alpha   90.00
_cell.angle_beta   90.00
_cell.angle_gamma   90.00
#
_symmetry.space_group_name_H-M   'P 1'
#
loop_
_entity.id
_entity.type
_entity.pdbx_description
1 polymer ?
#
loop_
_entity_poly.entity_id
_entity_poly.type
_entity_poly.pdbx_seq_one_letter_code
_entity_poly.pdbx_strand_id
1 'polypeptide(L)'
;MFILRKYLTIKKLMAFIFFSILFGVVFSISHKLVEEGRVYINIIEVFGTGIIIFLILMVLWKIIQREEDKEARAIVPLRKKEILVIFLLSICINIICLLTYYPGVGMNDGLNIMYYGMSQAQQFPVFYCIGLTILKKIGIALGSLQYSVAIYSILQIICVSALYTWIYVWFSKKQVPKIVKWLVLLYFLMEPLLAMYAIAMLKDTLFSLFLFVLVLLLYDLIIEKSNNDMGKMWWIFFAVVLFGILSLRNNGSYIVFPILLILIICCTNNRKNIFVMIVFSILVVVLQKLLMIHFGVEQLFQEMVAIPLQQIAAVVANNGEISAEQANFLNQLMPLNEMASKYNPGTVDTLKWDGMFNRTFLNEHKVEF
;
A
#
# COMPACT_ATOMS: atom_id res chain seq x y z
N MET A 1 6.30 24.01 33.51
CA MET A 1 6.94 24.39 32.23
C MET A 1 8.44 24.08 32.13
N PHE A 2 9.15 23.73 33.23
CA PHE A 2 10.61 23.49 33.20
C PHE A 2 11.07 22.01 33.04
N ILE A 3 10.18 21.03 33.16
CA ILE A 3 10.54 19.59 33.10
C ILE A 3 10.45 19.01 31.67
N LEU A 4 9.73 19.67 30.75
CA LEU A 4 9.58 19.22 29.35
C LEU A 4 10.80 19.54 28.46
N ARG A 5 11.62 20.51 28.83
CA ARG A 5 12.74 21.00 27.99
C ARG A 5 13.92 20.03 27.89
N LYS A 6 14.07 19.10 28.84
CA LYS A 6 15.20 18.16 28.83
C LYS A 6 14.96 16.94 27.92
N TYR A 7 13.72 16.71 27.49
CA TYR A 7 13.32 15.42 26.90
C TYR A 7 12.45 15.50 25.63
N LEU A 8 11.83 16.66 25.32
CA LEU A 8 11.07 16.87 24.08
C LEU A 8 11.43 18.25 23.50
N THR A 9 12.05 18.29 22.32
CA THR A 9 12.30 19.58 21.64
C THR A 9 10.96 20.21 21.25
N ILE A 10 10.89 21.54 21.23
CA ILE A 10 9.68 22.29 20.82
C ILE A 10 9.17 21.78 19.47
N LYS A 11 10.08 21.48 18.53
CA LYS A 11 9.76 20.88 17.22
C LYS A 11 9.04 19.54 17.33
N LYS A 12 9.46 18.65 18.24
CA LYS A 12 8.80 17.35 18.46
C LYS A 12 7.43 17.51 19.10
N LEU A 13 7.29 18.40 20.07
CA LEU A 13 6.00 18.70 20.69
C LEU A 13 5.01 19.21 19.64
N MET A 14 5.45 20.15 18.79
CA MET A 14 4.64 20.67 17.68
C MET A 14 4.26 19.56 16.69
N ALA A 15 5.18 18.63 16.39
CA ALA A 15 4.87 17.49 15.53
C ALA A 15 3.80 16.58 16.15
N PHE A 16 3.90 16.25 17.45
CA PHE A 16 2.89 15.43 18.12
C PHE A 16 1.52 16.11 18.13
N ILE A 17 1.47 17.42 18.43
CA ILE A 17 0.23 18.19 18.40
C ILE A 17 -0.35 18.17 16.97
N PHE A 18 0.47 18.45 15.96
CA PHE A 18 0.04 18.45 14.57
C PHE A 18 -0.55 17.10 14.15
N PHE A 19 0.16 15.99 14.37
CA PHE A 19 -0.32 14.65 14.02
C PHE A 19 -1.59 14.27 14.78
N SER A 20 -1.70 14.67 16.05
CA SER A 20 -2.87 14.37 16.87
C SER A 20 -4.11 15.13 16.40
N ILE A 21 -3.96 16.42 16.06
CA ILE A 21 -5.06 17.22 15.48
C ILE A 21 -5.44 16.68 14.11
N LEU A 22 -4.46 16.38 13.26
CA LEU A 22 -4.70 15.82 11.93
C LEU A 22 -5.48 14.50 12.02
N PHE A 23 -5.08 13.61 12.92
CA PHE A 23 -5.79 12.36 13.16
C PHE A 23 -7.23 12.63 13.62
N GLY A 24 -7.43 13.55 14.55
CA GLY A 24 -8.77 13.90 15.03
C GLY A 24 -9.67 14.45 13.92
N VAL A 25 -9.13 15.29 13.03
CA VAL A 25 -9.85 15.79 11.85
C VAL A 25 -10.25 14.64 10.93
N VAL A 26 -9.32 13.75 10.60
CA VAL A 26 -9.59 12.58 9.74
C VAL A 26 -10.63 11.66 10.38
N PHE A 27 -10.51 11.39 11.67
CA PHE A 27 -11.47 10.56 12.40
C PHE A 27 -12.87 11.16 12.35
N SER A 28 -13.01 12.46 12.62
CA SER A 28 -14.32 13.12 12.63
C SER A 28 -14.96 13.14 11.24
N ILE A 29 -14.18 13.45 10.20
CA ILE A 29 -14.66 13.40 8.82
C ILE A 29 -15.09 11.98 8.47
N SER A 30 -14.29 10.96 8.81
CA SER A 30 -14.61 9.56 8.53
C SER A 30 -15.89 9.12 9.24
N HIS A 31 -16.03 9.45 10.51
CA HIS A 31 -17.19 9.09 11.32
C HIS A 31 -18.47 9.68 10.72
N LYS A 32 -18.45 10.97 10.38
CA LYS A 32 -19.61 11.67 9.83
C LYS A 32 -19.94 11.35 8.38
N LEU A 33 -18.91 11.06 7.58
CA LEU A 33 -19.13 10.54 6.23
C LEU A 33 -19.82 9.17 6.26
N VAL A 34 -19.45 8.30 7.20
CA VAL A 34 -20.02 6.95 7.33
C VAL A 34 -21.42 6.97 7.93
N GLU A 35 -21.66 7.75 8.99
CA GLU A 35 -22.95 7.75 9.69
C GLU A 35 -24.02 8.60 9.00
N GLU A 36 -23.64 9.76 8.45
CA GLU A 36 -24.60 10.77 8.00
C GLU A 36 -24.51 11.09 6.51
N GLY A 37 -23.52 10.52 5.79
CA GLY A 37 -23.28 10.82 4.38
C GLY A 37 -22.90 12.28 4.13
N ARG A 38 -22.48 13.01 5.18
CA ARG A 38 -22.15 14.45 5.13
C ARG A 38 -20.70 14.67 5.51
N VAL A 39 -20.05 15.58 4.79
CA VAL A 39 -18.70 16.03 5.12
C VAL A 39 -18.82 17.23 6.05
N TYR A 40 -18.68 17.00 7.35
CA TYR A 40 -18.52 18.07 8.33
C TYR A 40 -17.57 17.65 9.45
N ILE A 41 -16.97 18.63 10.13
CA ILE A 41 -15.98 18.40 11.18
C ILE A 41 -16.63 18.68 12.53
N ASN A 42 -16.70 17.67 13.40
CA ASN A 42 -17.12 17.83 14.78
C ASN A 42 -15.91 18.18 15.65
N ILE A 43 -15.85 19.43 16.10
CA ILE A 43 -14.74 19.97 16.89
C ILE A 43 -14.51 19.16 18.18
N ILE A 44 -15.58 18.65 18.82
CA ILE A 44 -15.47 17.86 20.05
C ILE A 44 -14.79 16.52 19.77
N GLU A 45 -15.15 15.85 18.67
CA GLU A 45 -14.50 14.60 18.25
C GLU A 45 -13.03 14.84 17.90
N VAL A 46 -12.72 15.92 17.18
CA VAL A 46 -11.35 16.29 16.82
C VAL A 46 -10.47 16.46 18.06
N PHE A 47 -10.91 17.26 19.02
CA PHE A 47 -10.12 17.48 20.23
C PHE A 47 -10.12 16.26 21.16
N GLY A 48 -11.23 15.55 21.31
CA GLY A 48 -11.32 14.36 22.14
C GLY A 48 -10.38 13.25 21.66
N THR A 49 -10.46 12.89 20.37
CA THR A 49 -9.57 11.89 19.77
C THR A 49 -8.14 12.39 19.66
N GLY A 50 -7.94 13.67 19.33
CA GLY A 50 -6.63 14.29 19.30
C GLY A 50 -5.91 14.22 20.65
N ILE A 51 -6.59 14.47 21.77
CA ILE A 51 -6.01 14.34 23.11
C ILE A 51 -5.58 12.88 23.37
N ILE A 52 -6.43 11.90 23.03
CA ILE A 52 -6.12 10.48 23.22
C ILE A 52 -4.86 10.10 22.43
N ILE A 53 -4.80 10.46 21.15
CA ILE A 53 -3.64 10.18 20.29
C ILE A 53 -2.39 10.88 20.80
N PHE A 54 -2.50 12.13 21.23
CA PHE A 54 -1.39 12.87 21.82
C PHE A 54 -0.82 12.17 23.05
N LEU A 55 -1.69 11.67 23.94
CA LEU A 55 -1.28 10.92 25.13
C LEU A 55 -0.60 9.60 24.76
N ILE A 56 -1.11 8.88 23.77
CA ILE A 56 -0.49 7.65 23.26
C ILE A 56 0.92 7.95 22.72
N LEU A 57 1.07 8.97 21.87
CA LEU A 57 2.37 9.38 21.32
C LEU A 57 3.36 9.78 22.43
N MET A 58 2.88 10.49 23.46
CA MET A 58 3.69 10.85 24.63
C MET A 58 4.14 9.63 25.44
N VAL A 59 3.26 8.64 25.66
CA VAL A 59 3.60 7.40 26.37
C VAL A 59 4.61 6.58 25.56
N LEU A 60 4.37 6.39 24.27
CA LEU A 60 5.28 5.68 23.37
C LEU A 60 6.66 6.36 23.34
N TRP A 61 6.70 7.69 23.22
CA TRP A 61 7.94 8.45 23.28
C TRP A 61 8.69 8.23 24.59
N LYS A 62 7.98 8.27 25.73
CA LYS A 62 8.59 8.08 27.05
C LYS A 62 9.12 6.65 27.23
N ILE A 63 8.45 5.65 26.67
CA ILE A 63 8.93 4.25 26.68
C ILE A 63 10.22 4.14 25.85
N ILE A 64 10.23 4.69 24.65
CA ILE A 64 11.40 4.70 23.76
C ILE A 64 12.58 5.37 24.46
N GLN A 65 12.36 6.57 25.01
CA GLN A 65 13.39 7.34 25.69
C GLN A 65 13.94 6.66 26.96
N ARG A 66 13.06 6.08 27.78
CA ARG A 66 13.48 5.36 28.99
C ARG A 66 14.39 4.19 28.66
N GLU A 67 14.15 3.52 27.55
CA GLU A 67 14.96 2.39 27.12
C GLU A 67 16.22 2.84 26.37
N GLU A 68 16.17 3.92 25.58
CA GLU A 68 17.37 4.58 25.01
C GLU A 68 18.35 5.01 26.10
N ASP A 69 17.87 5.62 27.19
CA ASP A 69 18.69 6.05 28.33
C ASP A 69 19.32 4.88 29.10
N LYS A 70 18.72 3.67 29.04
CA LYS A 70 19.26 2.45 29.66
C LYS A 70 20.21 1.67 28.74
N GLU A 71 19.98 1.72 27.43
CA GLU A 71 20.72 0.98 26.41
C GLU A 71 21.72 1.87 25.66
N ALA A 72 22.57 2.61 26.38
CA ALA A 72 23.83 3.16 25.84
C ALA A 72 24.85 2.01 25.55
N ARG A 73 24.43 0.99 24.80
CA ARG A 73 25.22 -0.19 24.45
C ARG A 73 25.66 -0.11 23.00
N ALA A 74 26.86 -0.62 22.73
CA ALA A 74 27.36 -0.81 21.37
C ALA A 74 26.34 -1.58 20.52
N ILE A 75 26.23 -1.22 19.22
CA ILE A 75 25.40 -1.95 18.26
C ILE A 75 25.92 -3.38 18.17
N VAL A 76 25.20 -4.34 18.76
CA VAL A 76 25.49 -5.77 18.58
C VAL A 76 24.67 -6.26 17.38
N PRO A 77 25.31 -6.58 16.24
CA PRO A 77 24.58 -7.11 15.09
C PRO A 77 23.96 -8.46 15.46
N LEU A 78 22.72 -8.67 15.01
CA LEU A 78 22.06 -9.97 15.17
C LEU A 78 22.88 -11.06 14.48
N ARG A 79 23.02 -12.21 15.16
CA ARG A 79 23.68 -13.38 14.59
C ARG A 79 22.80 -13.98 13.49
N LYS A 80 23.41 -14.57 12.46
CA LYS A 80 22.67 -15.22 11.36
C LYS A 80 21.65 -16.25 11.87
N LYS A 81 21.99 -17.00 12.93
CA LYS A 81 21.09 -17.95 13.59
C LYS A 81 19.84 -17.28 14.18
N GLU A 82 19.97 -16.09 14.77
CA GLU A 82 18.83 -15.36 15.34
C GLU A 82 17.88 -14.85 14.26
N ILE A 83 18.45 -14.33 13.16
CA ILE A 83 17.69 -13.90 11.98
C ILE A 83 16.91 -15.09 11.40
N LEU A 84 17.56 -16.26 11.26
CA LEU A 84 16.92 -17.47 10.77
C LEU A 84 15.80 -17.94 11.71
N VAL A 85 16.00 -17.89 13.03
CA VAL A 85 14.97 -18.25 14.01
C VAL A 85 13.74 -17.35 13.87
N ILE A 86 13.91 -16.03 13.74
CA ILE A 86 12.79 -15.09 13.57
C ILE A 86 12.04 -15.36 12.26
N PHE A 87 12.76 -15.63 11.18
CA PHE A 87 12.18 -15.98 9.89
C PHE A 87 11.37 -17.28 9.95
N LEU A 88 11.95 -18.34 10.51
CA LEU A 88 11.27 -19.63 10.65
C LEU A 88 10.08 -19.53 11.60
N LEU A 89 10.19 -18.79 12.70
CA LEU A 89 9.08 -18.52 13.62
C LEU A 89 7.91 -17.85 12.89
N SER A 90 8.21 -16.84 12.07
CA SER A 90 7.21 -16.13 11.27
C SER A 90 6.53 -17.06 10.27
N ILE A 91 7.29 -17.93 9.61
CA ILE A 91 6.75 -18.96 8.72
C ILE A 91 5.84 -19.92 9.48
N CYS A 92 6.32 -20.47 10.60
CA CYS A 92 5.58 -21.46 11.39
C CYS A 92 4.21 -20.92 11.83
N ILE A 93 4.15 -19.69 12.35
CA ILE A 93 2.90 -19.08 12.80
C ILE A 93 1.93 -18.87 11.63
N ASN A 94 2.41 -18.32 10.51
CA ASN A 94 1.56 -18.11 9.34
C ASN A 94 1.13 -19.42 8.66
N ILE A 95 1.96 -20.48 8.73
CA ILE A 95 1.58 -21.82 8.26
C ILE A 95 0.45 -22.39 9.09
N ILE A 96 0.41 -22.17 10.41
CA ILE A 96 -0.72 -22.61 11.25
C ILE A 96 -2.02 -21.96 10.76
N CYS A 97 -1.97 -20.66 10.42
CA CYS A 97 -3.11 -19.97 9.79
C CYS A 97 -3.49 -20.63 8.46
N LEU A 98 -2.52 -20.89 7.57
CA LEU A 98 -2.77 -21.57 6.29
C LEU A 98 -3.39 -22.95 6.47
N LEU A 99 -2.92 -23.75 7.42
CA LEU A 99 -3.46 -25.09 7.69
C LEU A 99 -4.91 -25.03 8.17
N THR A 100 -5.29 -23.98 8.89
CA THR A 100 -6.67 -23.74 9.34
C THR A 100 -7.58 -23.39 8.17
N TYR A 101 -7.06 -22.64 7.19
CA TYR A 101 -7.80 -22.17 6.01
C TYR A 101 -7.36 -22.82 4.71
N TYR A 102 -6.84 -24.05 4.75
CA TYR A 102 -6.29 -24.72 3.58
C TYR A 102 -7.37 -24.85 2.49
N PRO A 103 -7.08 -24.58 1.19
CA PRO A 103 -5.77 -24.35 0.58
C PRO A 103 -5.23 -22.92 0.67
N GLY A 104 -5.87 -22.03 1.41
CA GLY A 104 -5.60 -20.60 1.46
C GLY A 104 -6.86 -19.82 1.07
N VAL A 105 -6.77 -18.48 1.13
CA VAL A 105 -7.93 -17.61 0.91
C VAL A 105 -7.89 -17.05 -0.52
N GLY A 106 -8.70 -17.63 -1.41
CA GLY A 106 -8.90 -17.14 -2.76
C GLY A 106 -9.79 -15.90 -2.77
N MET A 107 -9.23 -14.73 -3.03
CA MET A 107 -9.97 -13.48 -3.18
C MET A 107 -10.43 -13.30 -4.63
N ASN A 108 -11.54 -12.57 -4.83
CA ASN A 108 -12.17 -12.39 -6.14
C ASN A 108 -11.18 -11.98 -7.24
N ASP A 109 -10.36 -10.96 -7.00
CA ASP A 109 -9.33 -10.50 -7.95
C ASP A 109 -8.37 -11.64 -8.35
N GLY A 110 -7.80 -12.33 -7.36
CA GLY A 110 -6.82 -13.38 -7.58
C GLY A 110 -7.42 -14.59 -8.30
N LEU A 111 -8.62 -14.99 -7.91
CA LEU A 111 -9.36 -16.08 -8.56
C LEU A 111 -9.73 -15.70 -10.00
N ASN A 112 -10.21 -14.48 -10.25
CA ASN A 112 -10.51 -14.01 -11.61
C ASN A 112 -9.27 -14.07 -12.50
N ILE A 113 -8.12 -13.63 -12.01
CA ILE A 113 -6.84 -13.76 -12.73
C ILE A 113 -6.51 -15.24 -12.99
N MET A 114 -6.71 -16.12 -12.01
CA MET A 114 -6.48 -17.54 -12.25
C MET A 114 -7.46 -18.12 -13.28
N TYR A 115 -8.73 -17.74 -13.30
CA TYR A 115 -9.68 -18.24 -14.30
C TYR A 115 -9.38 -17.71 -15.70
N TYR A 116 -9.27 -16.39 -15.84
CA TYR A 116 -9.24 -15.69 -17.13
C TYR A 116 -7.82 -15.30 -17.60
N GLY A 117 -6.80 -15.53 -16.78
CA GLY A 117 -5.39 -15.34 -17.13
C GLY A 117 -5.04 -13.89 -17.44
N MET A 118 -4.23 -13.70 -18.50
CA MET A 118 -3.71 -12.39 -18.88
C MET A 118 -4.76 -11.38 -19.34
N SER A 119 -5.98 -11.81 -19.71
CA SER A 119 -7.09 -10.88 -19.99
C SER A 119 -7.39 -9.96 -18.80
N GLN A 120 -7.09 -10.38 -17.58
CA GLN A 120 -7.31 -9.59 -16.37
C GLN A 120 -6.26 -8.48 -16.17
N ALA A 121 -5.19 -8.46 -16.97
CA ALA A 121 -4.21 -7.37 -16.96
C ALA A 121 -4.81 -6.04 -17.47
N GLN A 122 -6.02 -6.06 -18.04
CA GLN A 122 -6.81 -4.85 -18.34
C GLN A 122 -7.14 -4.03 -17.10
N GLN A 123 -7.28 -4.69 -15.94
CA GLN A 123 -7.67 -4.09 -14.67
C GLN A 123 -6.55 -4.19 -13.62
N PHE A 124 -5.78 -5.29 -13.63
CA PHE A 124 -4.77 -5.57 -12.60
C PHE A 124 -3.33 -5.44 -13.13
N PRO A 125 -2.33 -5.24 -12.25
CA PRO A 125 -0.93 -5.15 -12.65
C PRO A 125 -0.45 -6.40 -13.38
N VAL A 126 0.32 -6.18 -14.45
CA VAL A 126 0.69 -7.21 -15.42
C VAL A 126 1.54 -8.30 -14.78
N PHE A 127 2.53 -7.93 -13.98
CA PHE A 127 3.40 -8.89 -13.30
C PHE A 127 2.64 -9.77 -12.31
N TYR A 128 1.64 -9.20 -11.62
CA TYR A 128 0.77 -9.97 -10.75
C TYR A 128 -0.07 -10.98 -11.55
N CYS A 129 -0.62 -10.56 -12.69
CA CYS A 129 -1.35 -11.44 -13.60
C CYS A 129 -0.50 -12.60 -14.13
N ILE A 130 0.74 -12.30 -14.56
CA ILE A 130 1.70 -13.31 -15.02
C ILE A 130 2.00 -14.31 -13.91
N GLY A 131 2.31 -13.82 -12.70
CA GLY A 131 2.62 -14.68 -11.55
C GLY A 131 1.48 -15.64 -11.24
N LEU A 132 0.25 -15.15 -11.11
CA LEU A 132 -0.91 -16.00 -10.86
C LEU A 132 -1.23 -16.94 -12.02
N THR A 133 -1.04 -16.51 -13.27
CA THR A 133 -1.24 -17.38 -14.44
C THR A 133 -0.23 -18.54 -14.47
N ILE A 134 1.02 -18.30 -14.07
CA ILE A 134 2.04 -19.36 -13.93
C ILE A 134 1.65 -20.31 -12.79
N LEU A 135 1.27 -19.79 -11.62
CA LEU A 135 0.86 -20.60 -10.48
C LEU A 135 -0.41 -21.42 -10.77
N LYS A 136 -1.34 -20.88 -11.56
CA LYS A 136 -2.49 -21.62 -12.11
C LYS A 136 -2.03 -22.86 -12.86
N LYS A 137 -1.11 -22.69 -13.83
CA LYS A 137 -0.59 -23.81 -14.63
C LYS A 137 0.07 -24.88 -13.77
N ILE A 138 0.87 -24.46 -12.78
CA ILE A 138 1.54 -25.39 -11.85
C ILE A 138 0.52 -26.17 -11.03
N GLY A 139 -0.46 -25.50 -10.40
CA GLY A 139 -1.45 -26.20 -9.58
C GLY A 139 -2.38 -27.11 -10.38
N ILE A 140 -2.78 -26.71 -11.60
CA ILE A 140 -3.54 -27.58 -12.51
C ILE A 140 -2.72 -28.83 -12.86
N ALA A 141 -1.41 -28.68 -13.13
CA ALA A 141 -0.54 -29.83 -13.39
C ALA A 141 -0.39 -30.76 -12.17
N LEU A 142 -0.57 -30.23 -10.95
CA LEU A 142 -0.63 -31.00 -9.70
C LEU A 142 -2.04 -31.57 -9.40
N GLY A 143 -3.04 -31.23 -10.21
CA GLY A 143 -4.36 -31.86 -10.20
C GLY A 143 -5.53 -30.94 -9.91
N SER A 144 -5.33 -29.71 -9.43
CA SER A 144 -6.45 -28.81 -9.14
C SER A 144 -6.06 -27.34 -8.98
N LEU A 145 -7.05 -26.44 -9.12
CA LEU A 145 -6.89 -25.02 -8.82
C LEU A 145 -6.60 -24.76 -7.33
N GLN A 146 -7.01 -25.66 -6.43
CA GLN A 146 -6.72 -25.55 -4.99
C GLN A 146 -5.22 -25.58 -4.72
N TYR A 147 -4.46 -26.40 -5.45
CA TYR A 147 -3.00 -26.41 -5.34
C TYR A 147 -2.38 -25.09 -5.81
N SER A 148 -2.97 -24.39 -6.79
CA SER A 148 -2.52 -23.06 -7.20
C SER A 148 -2.66 -22.05 -6.06
N VAL A 149 -3.78 -22.08 -5.33
CA VAL A 149 -4.02 -21.23 -4.15
C VAL A 149 -3.02 -21.56 -3.05
N ALA A 150 -2.81 -22.84 -2.74
CA ALA A 150 -1.87 -23.27 -1.70
C ALA A 150 -0.43 -22.84 -1.99
N ILE A 151 0.03 -23.02 -3.24
CA ILE A 151 1.38 -22.60 -3.63
C ILE A 151 1.51 -21.08 -3.53
N TYR A 152 0.51 -20.32 -3.99
CA TYR A 152 0.51 -18.87 -3.82
C TYR A 152 0.65 -18.48 -2.35
N SER A 153 -0.20 -19.04 -1.47
CA SER A 153 -0.19 -18.70 -0.05
C SER A 153 1.14 -19.05 0.60
N ILE A 154 1.75 -20.20 0.27
CA ILE A 154 3.08 -20.58 0.78
C ILE A 154 4.15 -19.57 0.33
N LEU A 155 4.17 -19.20 -0.95
CA LEU A 155 5.12 -18.22 -1.47
C LEU A 155 4.93 -16.85 -0.82
N GLN A 156 3.68 -16.42 -0.62
CA GLN A 156 3.38 -15.17 0.04
C GLN A 156 3.82 -15.18 1.50
N ILE A 157 3.59 -16.27 2.25
CA ILE A 157 4.06 -16.43 3.63
C ILE A 157 5.58 -16.30 3.71
N ILE A 158 6.32 -16.89 2.76
CA ILE A 158 7.78 -16.77 2.69
C ILE A 158 8.19 -15.31 2.50
N CYS A 159 7.58 -14.60 1.54
CA CYS A 159 7.87 -13.20 1.28
C CYS A 159 7.52 -12.30 2.47
N VAL A 160 6.34 -12.46 3.06
CA VAL A 160 5.88 -11.72 4.24
C VAL A 160 6.82 -11.95 5.42
N SER A 161 7.17 -13.21 5.69
CA SER A 161 8.08 -13.57 6.78
C SER A 161 9.48 -12.99 6.59
N ALA A 162 9.96 -12.94 5.34
CA ALA A 162 11.24 -12.32 5.00
C ALA A 162 11.21 -10.81 5.27
N LEU A 163 10.12 -10.12 4.90
CA LEU A 163 9.95 -8.69 5.15
C LEU A 163 9.81 -8.38 6.64
N TYR A 164 9.03 -9.16 7.40
CA TYR A 164 8.94 -9.04 8.86
C TYR A 164 10.30 -9.20 9.54
N THR A 165 11.06 -10.21 9.11
CA THR A 165 12.40 -10.47 9.63
C THR A 165 13.33 -9.31 9.30
N TRP A 166 13.29 -8.80 8.06
CA TRP A 166 14.09 -7.66 7.64
C TRP A 166 13.77 -6.41 8.46
N ILE A 167 12.48 -6.11 8.69
CA ILE A 167 12.04 -4.99 9.54
C ILE A 167 12.57 -5.13 10.96
N TYR A 168 12.50 -6.34 11.56
CA TYR A 168 13.04 -6.59 12.89
C TYR A 168 14.57 -6.37 12.94
N VAL A 169 15.29 -6.83 11.91
CA VAL A 169 16.74 -6.60 11.77
C VAL A 169 17.03 -5.11 11.63
N TRP A 170 16.24 -4.38 10.84
CA TRP A 170 16.36 -2.94 10.68
C TRP A 170 16.23 -2.24 12.03
N PHE A 171 15.18 -2.51 12.82
CA PHE A 171 15.03 -1.95 14.16
C PHE A 171 16.18 -2.30 15.09
N SER A 172 16.74 -3.50 14.96
CA SER A 172 17.91 -3.91 15.76
C SER A 172 19.17 -3.12 15.41
N LYS A 173 19.36 -2.76 14.13
CA LYS A 173 20.45 -1.87 13.71
C LYS A 173 20.27 -0.45 14.22
N LYS A 174 19.02 -0.01 14.43
CA LYS A 174 18.67 1.31 15.00
C LYS A 174 18.66 1.36 16.52
N GLN A 175 19.16 0.31 17.18
CA GLN A 175 19.18 0.21 18.65
C GLN A 175 17.79 0.42 19.28
N VAL A 176 16.72 0.09 18.55
CA VAL A 176 15.38 0.18 19.13
C VAL A 176 15.27 -0.83 20.28
N PRO A 177 14.68 -0.42 21.42
CA PRO A 177 14.56 -1.25 22.61
C PRO A 177 14.00 -2.63 22.30
N LYS A 178 14.56 -3.66 22.96
CA LYS A 178 14.15 -5.07 22.73
C LYS A 178 12.63 -5.26 22.87
N ILE A 179 12.02 -4.63 23.87
CA ILE A 179 10.57 -4.74 24.10
C ILE A 179 9.75 -4.23 22.91
N VAL A 180 10.12 -3.08 22.34
CA VAL A 180 9.41 -2.47 21.21
C VAL A 180 9.52 -3.35 19.97
N LYS A 181 10.71 -3.89 19.69
CA LYS A 181 10.93 -4.79 18.54
C LYS A 181 10.07 -6.05 18.61
N TRP A 182 9.98 -6.66 19.79
CA TRP A 182 9.12 -7.83 19.99
C TRP A 182 7.64 -7.48 19.94
N LEU A 183 7.22 -6.33 20.47
CA LEU A 183 5.83 -5.89 20.34
C LEU A 183 5.41 -5.70 18.89
N VAL A 184 6.25 -5.07 18.06
CA VAL A 184 5.99 -4.90 16.62
C VAL A 184 5.93 -6.27 15.91
N LEU A 185 6.87 -7.16 16.20
CA LEU A 185 6.87 -8.50 15.59
C LEU A 185 5.65 -9.32 16.03
N LEU A 186 5.30 -9.29 17.31
CA LEU A 186 4.12 -9.99 17.82
C LEU A 186 2.83 -9.42 17.22
N TYR A 187 2.73 -8.09 17.06
CA TYR A 187 1.61 -7.50 16.34
C TYR A 187 1.50 -8.04 14.92
N PHE A 188 2.60 -8.07 14.16
CA PHE A 188 2.61 -8.64 12.80
C PHE A 188 2.22 -10.12 12.73
N LEU A 189 2.51 -10.91 13.77
CA LEU A 189 2.28 -12.34 13.79
C LEU A 189 0.95 -12.75 14.44
N MET A 190 0.42 -11.96 15.38
CA MET A 190 -0.74 -12.30 16.18
C MET A 190 -1.99 -11.51 15.82
N GLU A 191 -1.86 -10.38 15.10
CA GLU A 191 -3.02 -9.65 14.58
C GLU A 191 -3.76 -10.52 13.55
N PRO A 192 -5.00 -10.98 13.83
CA PRO A 192 -5.69 -11.95 12.98
C PRO A 192 -5.87 -11.46 11.54
N LEU A 193 -6.08 -10.15 11.35
CA LEU A 193 -6.19 -9.57 10.01
C LEU A 193 -4.89 -9.73 9.21
N LEU A 194 -3.73 -9.50 9.85
CA LEU A 194 -2.44 -9.65 9.18
C LEU A 194 -2.11 -11.12 8.89
N ALA A 195 -2.47 -12.04 9.80
CA ALA A 195 -2.34 -13.47 9.57
C ALA A 195 -3.20 -13.95 8.40
N MET A 196 -4.43 -13.44 8.27
CA MET A 196 -5.30 -13.71 7.12
C MET A 196 -4.72 -13.11 5.83
N TYR A 197 -4.22 -11.87 5.88
CA TYR A 197 -3.58 -11.24 4.72
C TYR A 197 -2.29 -11.94 4.29
N ALA A 198 -1.55 -12.56 5.20
CA ALA A 198 -0.35 -13.34 4.87
C ALA A 198 -0.67 -14.56 4.00
N ILE A 199 -1.88 -15.13 4.14
CA ILE A 199 -2.31 -16.31 3.37
C ILE A 199 -3.27 -15.97 2.21
N ALA A 200 -3.89 -14.80 2.22
CA ALA A 200 -4.89 -14.41 1.23
C ALA A 200 -4.26 -13.98 -0.10
N MET A 201 -4.91 -14.32 -1.21
CA MET A 201 -4.47 -13.96 -2.56
C MET A 201 -4.72 -12.49 -2.88
N LEU A 202 -3.93 -11.63 -2.23
CA LEU A 202 -4.02 -10.18 -2.30
C LEU A 202 -2.64 -9.60 -2.63
N LYS A 203 -2.59 -8.85 -3.73
CA LYS A 203 -1.44 -8.00 -4.09
C LYS A 203 -1.11 -6.96 -3.01
N ASP A 204 -2.12 -6.58 -2.21
CA ASP A 204 -2.04 -5.56 -1.16
C ASP A 204 -1.10 -5.88 -0.02
N THR A 205 -1.06 -7.14 0.41
CA THR A 205 -0.24 -7.56 1.55
C THR A 205 1.22 -7.22 1.28
N LEU A 206 1.74 -7.68 0.14
CA LEU A 206 3.13 -7.42 -0.23
C LEU A 206 3.35 -5.96 -0.62
N PHE A 207 2.40 -5.32 -1.30
CA PHE A 207 2.50 -3.91 -1.66
C PHE A 207 2.65 -3.01 -0.42
N SER A 208 1.81 -3.20 0.60
CA SER A 208 1.87 -2.43 1.85
C SER A 208 3.14 -2.69 2.63
N LEU A 209 3.65 -3.92 2.64
CA LEU A 209 4.93 -4.23 3.28
C LEU A 209 6.12 -3.60 2.55
N PHE A 210 6.12 -3.60 1.21
CA PHE A 210 7.15 -2.90 0.45
C PHE A 210 7.08 -1.39 0.66
N LEU A 211 5.88 -0.79 0.76
CA LEU A 211 5.74 0.62 1.12
C LEU A 211 6.30 0.91 2.51
N PHE A 212 6.02 0.05 3.49
CA PHE A 212 6.57 0.22 4.83
C PHE A 212 8.11 0.10 4.83
N VAL A 213 8.66 -0.88 4.13
CA VAL A 213 10.12 -1.01 3.95
C VAL A 213 10.69 0.20 3.21
N LEU A 214 10.00 0.75 2.21
CA LEU A 214 10.42 1.97 1.53
C LEU A 214 10.55 3.12 2.54
N VAL A 215 9.59 3.31 3.43
CA VAL A 215 9.68 4.35 4.50
C VAL A 215 10.93 4.15 5.37
N LEU A 216 11.25 2.91 5.76
CA LEU A 216 12.45 2.61 6.55
C LEU A 216 13.75 2.87 5.76
N LEU A 217 13.77 2.59 4.45
CA LEU A 217 14.90 2.92 3.58
C LEU A 217 15.04 4.43 3.38
N LEU A 218 13.93 5.17 3.25
CA LEU A 218 13.96 6.63 3.19
C LEU A 218 14.54 7.23 4.47
N TYR A 219 14.24 6.66 5.64
CA TYR A 219 14.87 7.05 6.89
C TYR A 219 16.40 6.87 6.83
N ASP A 220 16.88 5.71 6.38
CA ASP A 220 18.32 5.45 6.26
C ASP A 220 19.00 6.48 5.34
N LEU A 221 18.40 6.75 4.19
CA LEU A 221 18.95 7.64 3.17
C LEU A 221 18.93 9.12 3.61
N ILE A 222 17.82 9.58 4.18
CA ILE A 222 17.61 11.01 4.48
C ILE A 222 18.16 11.38 5.85
N ILE A 223 18.01 10.53 6.86
CA ILE A 223 18.33 10.87 8.26
C ILE A 223 19.71 10.36 8.65
N GLU A 224 20.01 9.09 8.40
CA GLU A 224 21.24 8.47 8.91
C GLU A 224 22.44 8.73 8.00
N LYS A 225 22.23 8.75 6.68
CA LYS A 225 23.30 8.89 5.68
C LYS A 225 23.09 10.06 4.72
N SER A 226 22.45 11.14 5.16
CA SER A 226 22.17 12.32 4.32
C SER A 226 23.40 12.80 3.53
N ASN A 227 24.59 12.65 4.13
CA ASN A 227 25.86 13.13 3.59
C ASN A 227 26.81 12.03 3.08
N ASN A 228 26.42 10.75 3.14
CA ASN A 228 27.29 9.63 2.75
C ASN A 228 26.64 8.77 1.67
N ASP A 229 27.44 8.16 0.80
CA ASP A 229 26.93 7.22 -0.19
C ASP A 229 26.44 5.93 0.49
N MET A 230 25.34 5.40 -0.04
CA MET A 230 24.82 4.11 0.38
C MET A 230 25.58 3.00 -0.35
N GLY A 231 25.88 1.90 0.35
CA GLY A 231 26.58 0.77 -0.26
C GLY A 231 25.76 0.11 -1.37
N LYS A 232 26.43 -0.50 -2.36
CA LYS A 232 25.80 -1.17 -3.52
C LYS A 232 24.66 -2.12 -3.16
N MET A 233 24.83 -2.94 -2.13
CA MET A 233 23.79 -3.89 -1.69
C MET A 233 22.52 -3.20 -1.18
N TRP A 234 22.64 -2.00 -0.62
CA TRP A 234 21.49 -1.21 -0.20
C TRP A 234 20.70 -0.71 -1.40
N TRP A 235 21.37 -0.20 -2.45
CA TRP A 235 20.71 0.23 -3.69
C TRP A 235 20.05 -0.93 -4.45
N ILE A 236 20.66 -2.12 -4.45
CA ILE A 236 20.03 -3.32 -5.01
C ILE A 236 18.74 -3.65 -4.25
N PHE A 237 18.78 -3.61 -2.92
CA PHE A 237 17.58 -3.86 -2.12
C PHE A 237 16.52 -2.77 -2.32
N PHE A 238 16.93 -1.50 -2.42
CA PHE A 238 16.04 -0.39 -2.77
C PHE A 238 15.36 -0.62 -4.12
N ALA A 239 16.09 -1.06 -5.14
CA ALA A 239 15.52 -1.42 -6.44
C ALA A 239 14.50 -2.58 -6.36
N VAL A 240 14.76 -3.61 -5.54
CA VAL A 240 13.79 -4.70 -5.31
C VAL A 240 12.51 -4.18 -4.68
N VAL A 241 12.61 -3.26 -3.71
CA VAL A 241 11.45 -2.63 -3.07
C VAL A 241 10.66 -1.79 -4.08
N LEU A 242 11.33 -0.97 -4.89
CA LEU A 242 10.68 -0.19 -5.95
C LEU A 242 10.00 -1.10 -6.97
N PHE A 243 10.66 -2.18 -7.40
CA PHE A 243 10.08 -3.17 -8.29
C PHE A 243 8.81 -3.78 -7.70
N GLY A 244 8.83 -4.17 -6.42
CA GLY A 244 7.67 -4.71 -5.71
C GLY A 244 6.49 -3.72 -5.73
N ILE A 245 6.74 -2.46 -5.39
CA ILE A 245 5.70 -1.41 -5.36
C ILE A 245 5.11 -1.18 -6.76
N LEU A 246 5.95 -1.04 -7.78
CA LEU A 246 5.55 -0.77 -9.16
C LEU A 246 4.85 -1.96 -9.84
N SER A 247 5.16 -3.18 -9.42
CA SER A 247 4.66 -4.42 -10.05
C SER A 247 3.39 -4.96 -9.41
N LEU A 248 3.13 -4.62 -8.15
CA LEU A 248 1.97 -5.12 -7.39
C LEU A 248 0.76 -4.18 -7.43
N ARG A 249 0.93 -2.89 -7.75
CA ARG A 249 -0.15 -1.92 -7.92
C ARG A 249 0.21 -0.92 -9.01
N ASN A 250 -0.72 -0.66 -9.94
CA ASN A 250 -0.59 0.40 -10.95
C ASN A 250 -0.38 1.78 -10.30
N ASN A 251 -0.98 1.98 -9.12
CA ASN A 251 -0.86 3.20 -8.33
C ASN A 251 0.52 3.39 -7.70
N GLY A 252 1.38 2.37 -7.70
CA GLY A 252 2.73 2.45 -7.14
C GLY A 252 3.57 3.54 -7.82
N SER A 253 3.33 3.79 -9.11
CA SER A 253 4.03 4.84 -9.87
C SER A 253 3.77 6.25 -9.32
N TYR A 254 2.53 6.56 -8.93
CA TYR A 254 2.15 7.83 -8.31
C TYR A 254 2.80 8.06 -6.94
N ILE A 255 3.32 7.00 -6.30
CA ILE A 255 4.07 7.10 -5.04
C ILE A 255 5.57 7.20 -5.32
N VAL A 256 6.10 6.29 -6.15
CA VAL A 256 7.54 6.15 -6.37
C VAL A 256 8.15 7.38 -7.07
N PHE A 257 7.54 7.88 -8.14
CA PHE A 257 8.16 8.97 -8.91
C PHE A 257 8.25 10.28 -8.11
N PRO A 258 7.18 10.76 -7.43
CA PRO A 258 7.30 11.95 -6.59
C PRO A 258 8.35 11.80 -5.50
N ILE A 259 8.44 10.64 -4.85
CA ILE A 259 9.48 10.36 -3.84
C ILE A 259 10.88 10.47 -4.45
N LEU A 260 11.14 9.82 -5.60
CA LEU A 260 12.45 9.87 -6.25
C LEU A 260 12.81 11.29 -6.73
N LEU A 261 11.83 12.08 -7.20
CA LEU A 261 12.02 13.48 -7.57
C LEU A 261 12.33 14.38 -6.37
N ILE A 262 11.72 14.12 -5.21
CA ILE A 262 12.09 14.82 -3.98
C ILE A 262 13.51 14.42 -3.54
N LEU A 263 13.82 13.11 -3.58
CA LEU A 263 15.12 12.60 -3.20
C LEU A 263 16.26 13.13 -4.08
N ILE A 264 16.07 13.25 -5.40
CA ILE A 264 17.14 13.77 -6.27
C ILE A 264 17.48 15.22 -5.92
N ILE A 265 16.51 16.00 -5.44
CA ILE A 265 16.71 17.37 -4.99
C ILE A 265 17.40 17.38 -3.63
N CYS A 266 16.87 16.64 -2.65
CA CYS A 266 17.28 16.68 -1.24
C CYS A 266 18.57 15.90 -0.92
N CYS A 267 18.87 14.80 -1.62
CA CYS A 267 19.99 13.90 -1.33
C CYS A 267 21.12 14.08 -2.35
N THR A 268 21.79 15.24 -2.31
CA THR A 268 22.82 15.68 -3.28
C THR A 268 23.93 14.66 -3.52
N ASN A 269 24.41 14.00 -2.46
CA ASN A 269 25.53 13.06 -2.53
C ASN A 269 25.17 11.73 -3.20
N ASN A 270 23.88 11.41 -3.26
CA ASN A 270 23.36 10.16 -3.81
C ASN A 270 22.66 10.34 -5.17
N ARG A 271 22.71 11.54 -5.77
CA ARG A 271 21.97 11.91 -7.00
C ARG A 271 22.16 10.93 -8.16
N LYS A 272 23.39 10.45 -8.39
CA LYS A 272 23.67 9.49 -9.47
C LYS A 272 22.90 8.20 -9.27
N ASN A 273 22.94 7.64 -8.05
CA ASN A 273 22.23 6.40 -7.72
C ASN A 273 20.71 6.61 -7.76
N ILE A 274 20.20 7.74 -7.27
CA ILE A 274 18.78 8.09 -7.35
C ILE A 274 18.33 8.21 -8.80
N PHE A 275 19.13 8.83 -9.68
CA PHE A 275 18.85 8.90 -11.11
C PHE A 275 18.79 7.50 -11.74
N VAL A 276 19.70 6.60 -11.38
CA VAL A 276 19.62 5.18 -11.80
C VAL A 276 18.32 4.53 -11.31
N MET A 277 17.85 4.84 -10.09
CA MET A 277 16.56 4.32 -9.59
C MET A 277 15.36 4.90 -10.35
N ILE A 278 15.42 6.16 -10.80
CA ILE A 278 14.39 6.75 -11.68
C ILE A 278 14.36 6.02 -13.01
N VAL A 279 15.51 5.87 -13.68
CA VAL A 279 15.61 5.15 -14.96
C VAL A 279 15.12 3.71 -14.80
N PHE A 280 15.55 3.00 -13.75
CA PHE A 280 15.06 1.67 -13.43
C PHE A 280 13.53 1.64 -13.27
N SER A 281 12.96 2.58 -12.53
CA SER A 281 11.50 2.66 -12.32
C SER A 281 10.74 2.91 -13.63
N ILE A 282 11.27 3.77 -14.50
CA ILE A 282 10.73 4.00 -15.86
C ILE A 282 10.77 2.70 -16.66
N LEU A 283 11.90 1.98 -16.65
CA LEU A 283 12.04 0.72 -17.37
C LEU A 283 11.04 -0.34 -16.88
N VAL A 284 10.76 -0.41 -15.57
CA VAL A 284 9.75 -1.32 -15.03
C VAL A 284 8.35 -0.97 -15.56
N VAL A 285 7.98 0.32 -15.58
CA VAL A 285 6.68 0.77 -16.11
C VAL A 285 6.57 0.52 -17.62
N VAL A 286 7.61 0.83 -18.38
CA VAL A 286 7.66 0.58 -19.83
C VAL A 286 7.55 -0.92 -20.12
N LEU A 287 8.27 -1.76 -19.35
CA LEU A 287 8.21 -3.21 -19.49
C LEU A 287 6.80 -3.75 -19.24
N GLN A 288 6.08 -3.23 -18.23
CA GLN A 288 4.68 -3.60 -18.03
C GLN A 288 3.83 -3.29 -19.26
N LYS A 289 3.94 -2.08 -19.83
CA LYS A 289 3.21 -1.70 -21.04
C LYS A 289 3.56 -2.59 -22.25
N LEU A 290 4.84 -2.89 -22.45
CA LEU A 290 5.28 -3.79 -23.52
C LEU A 290 4.72 -5.21 -23.34
N LEU A 291 4.66 -5.70 -22.10
CA LEU A 291 4.05 -7.00 -21.80
C LEU A 291 2.54 -6.98 -22.08
N MET A 292 1.83 -5.89 -21.76
CA MET A 292 0.41 -5.75 -22.14
C MET A 292 0.21 -5.87 -23.65
N ILE A 293 1.02 -5.15 -24.45
CA ILE A 293 0.99 -5.21 -25.91
C ILE A 293 1.28 -6.64 -26.40
N HIS A 294 2.30 -7.29 -25.85
CA HIS A 294 2.65 -8.67 -26.22
C HIS A 294 1.50 -9.65 -25.98
N PHE A 295 0.74 -9.48 -24.90
CA PHE A 295 -0.43 -10.32 -24.60
C PHE A 295 -1.72 -9.85 -25.29
N GLY A 296 -1.68 -8.78 -26.10
CA GLY A 296 -2.87 -8.24 -26.77
C GLY A 296 -3.89 -7.62 -25.82
N VAL A 297 -3.42 -7.05 -24.71
CA VAL A 297 -4.25 -6.50 -23.63
C VAL A 297 -4.10 -4.99 -23.57
N GLU A 298 -5.20 -4.25 -23.49
CA GLU A 298 -5.20 -2.80 -23.27
C GLU A 298 -5.87 -2.46 -21.93
N GLN A 299 -5.27 -1.54 -21.16
CA GLN A 299 -5.86 -1.09 -19.91
C GLN A 299 -7.16 -0.32 -20.18
N LEU A 300 -8.22 -0.65 -19.44
CA LEU A 300 -9.51 0.02 -19.63
C LEU A 300 -9.43 1.48 -19.15
N PHE A 301 -9.79 2.43 -20.02
CA PHE A 301 -9.77 3.86 -19.66
C PHE A 301 -10.68 4.18 -18.48
N GLN A 302 -11.84 3.51 -18.37
CA GLN A 302 -12.76 3.65 -17.24
C GLN A 302 -12.09 3.39 -15.86
N GLU A 303 -11.03 2.58 -15.81
CA GLU A 303 -10.29 2.33 -14.57
C GLU A 303 -9.37 3.50 -14.19
N MET A 304 -8.92 4.29 -15.18
CA MET A 304 -8.12 5.49 -14.94
C MET A 304 -8.98 6.69 -14.54
N VAL A 305 -10.22 6.75 -15.01
CA VAL A 305 -11.16 7.86 -14.76
C VAL A 305 -12.24 7.53 -13.73
N ALA A 306 -12.04 6.51 -12.91
CA ALA A 306 -12.97 6.09 -11.86
C ALA A 306 -13.33 7.21 -10.88
N ILE A 307 -12.36 8.06 -10.48
CA ILE A 307 -12.60 9.18 -9.56
C ILE A 307 -13.45 10.28 -10.23
N PRO A 308 -13.06 10.84 -11.40
CA PRO A 308 -13.91 11.78 -12.13
C PRO A 308 -15.32 11.23 -12.41
N LEU A 309 -15.44 9.97 -12.84
CA LEU A 309 -16.73 9.35 -13.11
C LEU A 309 -17.62 9.31 -11.87
N GLN A 310 -17.05 8.99 -10.70
CA GLN A 310 -17.76 9.01 -9.43
C GLN A 310 -18.25 10.42 -9.06
N GLN A 311 -17.43 11.44 -9.32
CA GLN A 311 -17.79 12.84 -9.05
C GLN A 311 -18.90 13.32 -9.98
N ILE A 312 -18.80 13.01 -11.27
CA ILE A 312 -19.83 13.30 -12.27
C ILE A 312 -21.15 12.67 -11.85
N ALA A 313 -21.15 11.36 -11.55
CA ALA A 313 -22.37 10.66 -11.13
C ALA A 313 -22.97 11.24 -9.84
N ALA A 314 -22.14 11.71 -8.91
CA ALA A 314 -22.62 12.41 -7.72
C ALA A 314 -23.32 13.74 -8.08
N VAL A 315 -22.81 14.51 -9.05
CA VAL A 315 -23.47 15.72 -9.55
C VAL A 315 -24.82 15.36 -10.17
N VAL A 316 -24.87 14.33 -11.03
CA VAL A 316 -26.11 13.89 -11.67
C VAL A 316 -27.15 13.43 -10.64
N ALA A 317 -26.75 12.57 -9.70
CA ALA A 317 -27.65 12.01 -8.69
C ALA A 317 -28.22 13.05 -7.72
N ASN A 318 -27.47 14.13 -7.47
CA ASN A 318 -27.88 15.20 -6.56
C ASN A 318 -28.50 16.41 -7.27
N ASN A 319 -28.88 16.29 -8.54
CA ASN A 319 -29.42 17.38 -9.36
C ASN A 319 -28.52 18.63 -9.34
N GLY A 320 -27.21 18.42 -9.39
CA GLY A 320 -26.24 19.50 -9.52
C GLY A 320 -26.30 20.18 -10.90
N GLU A 321 -25.56 21.28 -11.04
CA GLU A 321 -25.54 22.05 -12.29
C GLU A 321 -24.79 21.30 -13.40
N ILE A 322 -25.48 21.05 -14.51
CA ILE A 322 -24.93 20.39 -15.70
C ILE A 322 -25.37 21.22 -16.92
N SER A 323 -24.42 21.63 -17.75
CA SER A 323 -24.74 22.35 -19.00
C SER A 323 -25.44 21.43 -20.01
N ALA A 324 -26.17 21.99 -20.97
CA ALA A 324 -26.81 21.19 -22.02
C ALA A 324 -25.80 20.34 -22.82
N GLU A 325 -24.61 20.88 -23.06
CA GLU A 325 -23.52 20.18 -23.74
C GLU A 325 -23.01 18.98 -22.91
N GLN A 326 -22.75 19.19 -21.62
CA GLN A 326 -22.35 18.12 -20.70
C GLN A 326 -23.43 17.05 -20.59
N ALA A 327 -24.70 17.44 -20.48
CA ALA A 327 -25.82 16.50 -20.42
C ALA A 327 -25.91 15.65 -21.70
N ASN A 328 -25.68 16.24 -22.87
CA ASN A 328 -25.68 15.51 -24.15
C ASN A 328 -24.52 14.51 -24.23
N PHE A 329 -23.32 14.92 -23.82
CA PHE A 329 -22.16 14.04 -23.77
C PHE A 329 -22.38 12.87 -22.79
N LEU A 330 -22.84 13.18 -21.58
CA LEU A 330 -23.09 12.18 -20.55
C LEU A 330 -24.18 11.20 -20.95
N ASN A 331 -25.26 11.63 -21.62
CA ASN A 331 -26.29 10.71 -22.12
C ASN A 331 -25.78 9.73 -23.18
N GLN A 332 -24.73 10.07 -23.94
CA GLN A 332 -24.06 9.12 -24.85
C GLN A 332 -23.19 8.10 -24.09
N LEU A 333 -22.63 8.52 -22.96
CA LEU A 333 -21.85 7.67 -22.05
C LEU A 333 -22.75 6.71 -21.26
N MET A 334 -23.78 7.24 -20.61
CA MET A 334 -24.81 6.50 -19.85
C MET A 334 -26.01 7.44 -19.61
N PRO A 335 -27.26 7.00 -19.86
CA PRO A 335 -28.43 7.84 -19.63
C PRO A 335 -28.44 8.46 -18.23
N LEU A 336 -28.71 9.77 -18.12
CA LEU A 336 -28.57 10.49 -16.85
C LEU A 336 -29.45 9.90 -15.73
N ASN A 337 -30.67 9.47 -16.05
CA ASN A 337 -31.56 8.83 -15.08
C ASN A 337 -30.99 7.50 -14.56
N GLU A 338 -30.37 6.71 -15.43
CA GLU A 338 -29.70 5.47 -15.04
C GLU A 338 -28.47 5.77 -14.19
N MET A 339 -27.64 6.73 -14.61
CA MET A 339 -26.47 7.18 -13.87
C MET A 339 -26.84 7.64 -12.44
N ALA A 340 -27.91 8.43 -12.30
CA ALA A 340 -28.43 8.86 -11.01
C ALA A 340 -28.92 7.67 -10.17
N SER A 341 -29.66 6.73 -10.77
CA SER A 341 -30.23 5.58 -10.05
C SER A 341 -29.16 4.59 -9.57
N LYS A 342 -28.06 4.46 -10.32
CA LYS A 342 -26.95 3.55 -10.05
C LYS A 342 -25.85 4.19 -9.22
N TYR A 343 -25.93 5.50 -8.96
CA TYR A 343 -24.96 6.17 -8.13
C TYR A 343 -24.90 5.54 -6.74
N ASN A 344 -23.68 5.17 -6.34
CA ASN A 344 -23.40 4.68 -5.00
C ASN A 344 -22.20 5.48 -4.47
N PRO A 345 -22.34 6.22 -3.35
CA PRO A 345 -21.24 7.05 -2.83
C PRO A 345 -20.00 6.22 -2.44
N GLY A 346 -20.18 4.94 -2.12
CA GLY A 346 -19.11 4.03 -1.70
C GLY A 346 -18.41 3.29 -2.84
N THR A 347 -18.95 3.27 -4.07
CA THR A 347 -18.29 2.63 -5.21
C THR A 347 -18.80 3.12 -6.56
N VAL A 348 -17.88 3.30 -7.51
CA VAL A 348 -18.19 3.64 -8.91
C VAL A 348 -18.43 2.38 -9.77
N ASP A 349 -18.19 1.19 -9.22
CA ASP A 349 -18.33 -0.08 -9.96
C ASP A 349 -19.76 -0.33 -10.42
N THR A 350 -20.76 0.20 -9.71
CA THR A 350 -22.18 0.14 -10.12
C THR A 350 -22.46 0.86 -11.44
N LEU A 351 -21.58 1.78 -11.84
CA LEU A 351 -21.65 2.50 -13.11
C LEU A 351 -20.76 1.85 -14.17
N LYS A 352 -19.46 1.64 -13.86
CA LYS A 352 -18.48 1.10 -14.82
C LYS A 352 -18.85 -0.27 -15.40
N TRP A 353 -19.52 -1.08 -14.58
CA TRP A 353 -19.90 -2.45 -14.93
C TRP A 353 -21.38 -2.59 -15.32
N ASP A 354 -22.11 -1.48 -15.40
CA ASP A 354 -23.50 -1.49 -15.89
C ASP A 354 -23.56 -1.75 -17.40
N GLY A 355 -24.61 -2.43 -17.85
CA GLY A 355 -24.81 -2.77 -19.27
C GLY A 355 -25.11 -1.55 -20.15
N MET A 356 -25.60 -0.45 -19.56
CA MET A 356 -25.89 0.80 -20.24
C MET A 356 -24.68 1.75 -20.31
N PHE A 357 -23.55 1.38 -19.73
CA PHE A 357 -22.33 2.17 -19.76
C PHE A 357 -21.55 1.94 -21.07
N ASN A 358 -21.50 2.97 -21.91
CA ASN A 358 -20.89 2.90 -23.23
C ASN A 358 -19.35 3.03 -23.16
N ARG A 359 -18.69 1.89 -22.97
CA ARG A 359 -17.22 1.80 -22.91
C ARG A 359 -16.53 2.18 -24.20
N THR A 360 -17.14 1.90 -25.34
CA THR A 360 -16.56 2.24 -26.66
C THR A 360 -16.52 3.75 -26.82
N PHE A 361 -17.65 4.42 -26.58
CA PHE A 361 -17.74 5.88 -26.62
C PHE A 361 -16.70 6.53 -25.71
N LEU A 362 -16.59 6.06 -24.47
CA LEU A 362 -15.60 6.58 -23.53
C LEU A 362 -14.15 6.43 -24.04
N ASN A 363 -13.82 5.29 -24.66
CA ASN A 363 -12.48 5.05 -25.19
C ASN A 363 -12.17 5.87 -26.46
N GLU A 364 -13.18 6.26 -27.23
CA GLU A 364 -13.01 7.13 -28.39
C GLU A 364 -12.87 8.60 -28.00
N HIS A 365 -13.45 9.01 -26.86
CA HIS A 365 -13.51 10.41 -26.41
C HIS A 365 -12.65 10.67 -25.16
N LYS A 366 -11.52 9.97 -24.98
CA LYS A 366 -10.63 10.06 -23.80
C LYS A 366 -10.10 11.47 -23.47
N VAL A 367 -10.01 12.35 -24.47
CA VAL A 367 -9.50 13.72 -24.31
C VAL A 367 -10.62 14.72 -24.01
N GLU A 368 -11.82 14.43 -24.49
CA GLU A 368 -13.03 15.23 -24.25
C GLU A 368 -13.63 14.95 -22.88
N PHE A 369 -13.60 13.67 -22.45
CA PHE A 369 -13.90 13.25 -21.08
C PHE A 369 -12.87 13.78 -20.09
#